data_AF-A0AAE1KZT9-F1
#
_entry.id   AF-A0AAE1KZT9-F1
#
_cell.length_a   1.000
_cell.length_b   1.000
_cell.length_c   1.000
_cell.angle_alpha   90.00
_cell.angle_beta   90.00
_cell.angle_gamma   90.00
#
_symmetry.space_group_name_H-M   'P 1'
#
loop_
_entity.id
_entity.type
_entity.pdbx_description
1 polymer ?
#
loop_
_entity_poly.entity_id
_entity_poly.type
_entity_poly.pdbx_seq_one_letter_code
_entity_poly.pdbx_strand_id
1 'polypeptide(L)'
;MDQGLGMVDKDQGLGMEAEKDQGLGMEARGESNAEKMNHEKATCTDLIANELGLAEVEMEIERVTRMGKSREENPERANPRPLIVQVRTVRDKWEIVKKAKNLRNTENNRYQQAIIVPDLTKKQREEEKVLREQLN
;
A
#
# COMPACT_ATOMS: atom_id res chain seq x y z
N MET A 1 -0.32 85.72 32.20
CA MET A 1 -1.12 84.49 32.46
C MET A 1 -1.94 84.30 31.19
N ASP A 2 -1.40 83.83 30.06
CA ASP A 2 -0.74 82.53 29.81
C ASP A 2 -1.52 81.36 30.41
N GLN A 3 -2.35 80.72 29.56
CA GLN A 3 -2.66 79.29 29.36
C GLN A 3 -3.47 79.25 28.04
N GLY A 4 -3.01 78.71 26.90
CA GLY A 4 -2.74 77.29 26.67
C GLY A 4 -3.85 76.71 25.78
N LEU A 5 -3.74 76.85 24.45
CA LEU A 5 -4.57 76.11 23.48
C LEU A 5 -3.64 75.34 22.54
N GLY A 6 -3.66 74.03 22.71
CA GLY A 6 -2.81 73.09 22.00
C GLY A 6 -3.53 72.31 20.91
N MET A 7 -2.68 71.52 20.25
CA MET A 7 -2.97 70.29 19.50
C MET A 7 -3.48 70.43 18.06
N VAL A 8 -2.45 70.54 17.21
CA VAL A 8 -2.26 69.95 15.88
C VAL A 8 -3.06 68.68 15.61
N ASP A 9 -3.91 68.72 14.58
CA ASP A 9 -4.50 67.55 13.93
C ASP A 9 -3.41 66.67 13.28
N LYS A 10 -3.35 65.40 13.67
CA LYS A 10 -2.58 64.37 12.97
C LYS A 10 -3.49 63.22 12.61
N ASP A 11 -3.64 63.04 11.30
CA ASP A 11 -3.88 61.77 10.62
C ASP A 11 -3.29 60.57 11.38
N GLN A 12 -4.09 59.51 11.51
CA GLN A 12 -3.67 58.14 11.23
C GLN A 12 -4.82 57.13 11.39
N GLY A 13 -5.00 56.31 10.35
CA GLY A 13 -5.24 54.88 10.55
C GLY A 13 -6.65 54.36 10.27
N LEU A 14 -6.92 54.08 9.00
CA LEU A 14 -7.94 53.12 8.56
C LEU A 14 -7.63 51.74 9.13
N GLY A 15 -8.39 51.31 10.14
CA GLY A 15 -8.41 49.94 10.63
C GLY A 15 -9.38 49.09 9.81
N MET A 16 -8.94 48.58 8.65
CA MET A 16 -9.61 47.43 8.02
C MET A 16 -9.18 46.18 8.80
N GLU A 17 -10.06 45.68 9.65
CA GLU A 17 -9.90 44.37 10.27
C GLU A 17 -10.01 43.31 9.16
N ALA A 18 -8.87 42.72 8.81
CA ALA A 18 -8.82 41.57 7.93
C ALA A 18 -9.50 40.38 8.64
N GLU A 19 -10.70 40.03 8.17
CA GLU A 19 -11.33 38.74 8.43
C GLU A 19 -10.31 37.63 8.18
N LYS A 20 -9.90 36.96 9.25
CA LYS A 20 -9.11 35.73 9.15
C LYS A 20 -10.05 34.65 8.63
N ASP A 21 -9.97 34.47 7.31
CA ASP A 21 -10.41 33.32 6.55
C ASP A 21 -10.10 32.05 7.34
N GLN A 22 -11.16 31.41 7.84
CA GLN A 22 -11.08 30.09 8.45
C GLN A 22 -10.77 29.13 7.31
N GLY A 23 -9.47 28.90 7.07
CA GLY A 23 -9.00 27.85 6.20
C GLY A 23 -9.61 26.54 6.65
N LEU A 24 -10.62 26.09 5.90
CA LEU A 24 -11.18 24.76 5.97
C LEU A 24 -10.02 23.79 5.78
N GLY A 25 -9.56 23.23 6.90
CA GLY A 25 -8.66 22.09 6.89
C GLY A 25 -9.35 20.98 6.12
N MET A 26 -8.97 20.80 4.86
CA MET A 26 -9.17 19.56 4.14
C MET A 26 -8.35 18.51 4.88
N GLU A 27 -8.93 17.92 5.93
CA GLU A 27 -8.42 16.69 6.50
C GLU A 27 -8.42 15.66 5.36
N ALA A 28 -7.21 15.27 4.94
CA ALA A 28 -7.01 14.17 4.04
C ALA A 28 -7.70 12.95 4.67
N ARG A 29 -8.89 12.61 4.16
CA ARG A 29 -9.62 11.39 4.55
C ARG A 29 -8.71 10.22 4.20
N GLY A 30 -7.97 9.75 5.19
CA GLY A 30 -7.16 8.54 5.06
C GLY A 30 -8.09 7.40 4.67
N GLU A 31 -7.77 6.71 3.58
CA GLU A 31 -8.49 5.52 3.15
C GLU A 31 -8.66 4.56 4.33
N SER A 32 -9.88 4.09 4.51
CA SER A 32 -10.22 3.10 5.52
C SER A 32 -9.48 1.79 5.24
N ASN A 33 -9.23 0.99 6.29
CA ASN A 33 -8.57 -0.32 6.11
C ASN A 33 -9.33 -1.24 5.14
N ALA A 34 -10.66 -1.13 5.08
CA ALA A 34 -11.47 -1.90 4.15
C ALA A 34 -11.20 -1.54 2.68
N GLU A 35 -11.07 -0.25 2.37
CA GLU A 35 -10.75 0.24 1.02
C GLU A 35 -9.36 -0.21 0.59
N LYS A 36 -8.38 -0.14 1.49
CA LYS A 36 -7.01 -0.63 1.22
C LYS A 36 -6.99 -2.13 0.94
N MET A 37 -7.72 -2.92 1.72
CA MET A 37 -7.82 -4.37 1.51
C MET A 37 -8.50 -4.71 0.18
N ASN A 38 -9.55 -3.97 -0.20
CA ASN A 38 -10.20 -4.16 -1.49
C ASN A 38 -9.28 -3.79 -2.65
N HIS A 39 -8.51 -2.71 -2.53
CA HIS A 39 -7.52 -2.33 -3.54
C HIS A 39 -6.42 -3.39 -3.69
N GLU A 40 -5.92 -3.95 -2.58
CA GLU A 40 -4.95 -5.04 -2.60
C GLU A 40 -5.53 -6.30 -3.24
N LYS A 41 -6.77 -6.68 -2.89
CA LYS A 41 -7.46 -7.82 -3.49
C LYS A 41 -7.65 -7.63 -4.99
N ALA A 42 -8.08 -6.44 -5.43
CA ALA A 42 -8.23 -6.12 -6.84
C ALA A 42 -6.89 -6.22 -7.59
N THR A 43 -5.81 -5.68 -7.01
CA THR A 43 -4.46 -5.77 -7.60
C THR A 43 -3.98 -7.22 -7.71
N CYS A 44 -4.20 -8.05 -6.69
CA CYS A 44 -3.85 -9.46 -6.74
C CYS A 44 -4.69 -10.22 -7.77
N THR A 45 -5.96 -9.85 -7.93
CA THR A 45 -6.86 -10.48 -8.91
C THR A 45 -6.42 -10.14 -10.33
N ASP A 46 -6.13 -8.86 -10.59
CA ASP A 46 -5.57 -8.37 -11.85
C ASP A 46 -4.27 -9.11 -12.24
N LEU A 47 -3.32 -9.21 -11.30
CA LEU A 47 -2.08 -9.95 -11.48
C LEU A 47 -2.34 -11.41 -11.87
N ILE A 48 -3.24 -12.09 -11.17
CA ILE A 48 -3.52 -13.52 -11.42
C ILE A 48 -4.22 -13.70 -12.77
N ALA A 49 -5.19 -12.85 -13.09
CA ALA A 49 -5.95 -12.94 -14.33
C ALA A 49 -5.09 -12.61 -15.55
N ASN A 50 -4.42 -11.45 -15.53
CA ASN A 50 -3.78 -10.88 -16.72
C ASN A 50 -2.34 -11.35 -16.90
N GLU A 51 -1.57 -11.51 -15.82
CA GLU A 51 -0.14 -11.83 -15.92
C GLU A 51 0.13 -13.33 -15.78
N LEU A 52 -0.69 -14.03 -15.00
CA LEU A 52 -0.59 -15.49 -14.85
C LEU A 52 -1.54 -16.23 -15.79
N GLY A 53 -2.48 -15.55 -16.45
CA GLY A 53 -3.46 -16.18 -17.32
C GLY A 53 -4.30 -17.23 -16.58
N LEU A 54 -4.69 -16.93 -15.35
CA LEU A 54 -5.57 -17.74 -14.50
C LEU A 54 -6.85 -16.93 -14.32
N ALA A 55 -7.82 -17.14 -15.21
CA ALA A 55 -9.04 -16.34 -15.24
C ALA A 55 -9.81 -16.41 -13.90
N GLU A 56 -10.46 -15.31 -13.52
CA GLU A 56 -11.20 -15.19 -12.25
C GLU A 56 -12.24 -16.30 -12.02
N VAL A 57 -12.81 -16.84 -13.10
CA VAL A 57 -13.81 -17.93 -13.00
C VAL A 57 -13.20 -19.22 -12.43
N GLU A 58 -11.90 -19.44 -12.62
CA GLU A 58 -11.20 -20.62 -12.11
C GLU A 58 -10.61 -20.41 -10.71
N MET A 59 -10.45 -19.16 -10.26
CA MET A 59 -9.69 -18.85 -9.04
C MET A 59 -10.29 -17.72 -8.20
N GLU A 60 -10.59 -18.06 -6.94
CA GLU A 60 -11.15 -17.13 -5.95
C GLU A 60 -10.12 -16.79 -4.86
N ILE A 61 -9.82 -15.49 -4.71
CA ILE A 61 -9.05 -14.97 -3.58
C ILE A 61 -10.00 -14.75 -2.40
N GLU A 62 -9.79 -15.47 -1.31
CA GLU A 62 -10.60 -15.34 -0.09
C GLU A 62 -10.18 -14.09 0.70
N ARG A 63 -8.87 -13.91 0.89
CA ARG A 63 -8.32 -12.87 1.75
C ARG A 63 -6.94 -12.43 1.29
N VAL A 64 -6.68 -11.12 1.41
CA VAL A 64 -5.34 -10.54 1.27
C VAL A 64 -4.99 -9.82 2.56
N THR A 65 -3.79 -10.07 3.10
CA THR A 65 -3.32 -9.45 4.35
C THR A 65 -1.87 -9.03 4.21
N ARG A 66 -1.56 -7.77 4.53
CA ARG A 66 -0.20 -7.25 4.52
C ARG A 66 0.53 -7.57 5.82
N MET A 67 1.76 -8.11 5.70
CA MET A 67 2.52 -8.61 6.83
C MET A 67 3.56 -7.65 7.38
N GLY A 68 3.63 -7.60 8.71
CA GLY A 68 4.59 -6.80 9.47
C GLY A 68 4.17 -5.34 9.66
N LYS A 69 4.98 -4.64 10.47
CA LYS A 69 4.77 -3.24 10.84
C LYS A 69 4.76 -2.31 9.64
N SER A 70 3.91 -1.28 9.69
CA SER A 70 3.83 -0.22 8.68
C SER A 70 5.14 0.56 8.58
N ARG A 71 5.28 1.39 7.54
CA ARG A 71 6.47 2.23 7.37
C ARG A 71 6.54 3.34 8.42
N GLU A 72 5.40 3.82 8.91
CA GLU A 72 5.32 4.74 10.04
C GLU A 72 5.92 4.11 11.30
N GLU A 73 5.68 2.82 11.51
CA GLU A 73 6.19 2.06 12.66
C GLU A 73 7.61 1.50 12.45
N ASN A 74 8.10 1.45 11.21
CA ASN A 74 9.46 1.02 10.87
C ASN A 74 9.98 1.77 9.62
N PRO A 75 10.48 3.01 9.80
CA PRO A 75 10.89 3.88 8.70
C PRO A 75 12.11 3.35 7.92
N GLU A 76 12.96 2.57 8.57
CA GLU A 76 14.19 2.00 7.99
C GLU A 76 13.92 0.85 7.01
N ARG A 77 12.67 0.38 6.90
CA ARG A 77 12.31 -0.71 5.99
C ARG A 77 12.44 -0.26 4.53
N ALA A 78 13.50 -0.71 3.86
CA ALA A 78 13.73 -0.44 2.44
C ALA A 78 12.73 -1.15 1.51
N ASN A 79 12.29 -2.35 1.88
CA ASN A 79 11.45 -3.19 1.02
C ASN A 79 9.94 -3.05 1.34
N PRO A 80 9.07 -3.17 0.32
CA PRO A 80 7.63 -3.19 0.54
C PRO A 80 7.23 -4.38 1.42
N ARG A 81 6.15 -4.20 2.18
CA ARG A 81 5.62 -5.26 3.05
C ARG A 81 5.07 -6.41 2.19
N PRO A 82 5.39 -7.67 2.51
CA PRO A 82 4.82 -8.81 1.78
C PRO A 82 3.32 -8.92 2.03
N LEU A 83 2.61 -9.45 1.04
CA LEU A 83 1.20 -9.81 1.13
C LEU A 83 1.06 -11.32 1.31
N ILE A 84 0.20 -11.74 2.24
CA ILE A 84 -0.33 -13.10 2.30
C ILE A 84 -1.65 -13.11 1.56
N VAL A 85 -1.73 -13.98 0.55
CA VAL A 85 -2.92 -14.22 -0.24
C VAL A 85 -3.46 -15.60 0.12
N GLN A 86 -4.68 -15.64 0.64
CA GLN A 86 -5.41 -16.86 0.91
C GLN A 86 -6.32 -17.16 -0.28
N VAL A 87 -6.19 -18.38 -0.79
CA VAL A 87 -6.99 -18.90 -1.90
C VAL A 87 -7.78 -20.11 -1.42
N ARG A 88 -8.91 -20.37 -2.07
CA ARG A 88 -9.87 -21.39 -1.65
C ARG A 88 -9.35 -22.82 -1.71
N THR A 89 -8.58 -23.15 -2.76
CA THR A 89 -8.10 -24.53 -2.96
C THR A 89 -6.57 -24.62 -2.99
N VAL A 90 -6.07 -25.79 -2.55
CA VAL A 90 -4.63 -26.10 -2.59
C VAL A 90 -4.14 -26.20 -4.04
N ARG A 91 -4.98 -26.65 -4.97
CA ARG A 91 -4.67 -26.71 -6.39
C ARG A 91 -4.36 -25.32 -6.93
N ASP A 92 -5.22 -24.35 -6.63
CA ASP A 92 -5.08 -22.97 -7.07
C ASP A 92 -3.80 -22.32 -6.54
N LYS A 93 -3.46 -22.58 -5.26
CA LYS A 93 -2.19 -22.15 -4.67
C LYS A 93 -1.00 -22.63 -5.51
N TRP A 94 -0.99 -23.91 -5.88
CA TRP A 94 0.13 -24.48 -6.63
C TRP A 94 0.17 -24.04 -8.09
N GLU A 95 -0.98 -23.85 -8.75
CA GLU A 95 -1.05 -23.28 -10.09
C GLU A 95 -0.51 -21.84 -10.12
N ILE A 96 -0.88 -20.98 -9.16
CA ILE A 96 -0.27 -19.65 -9.01
C ILE A 96 1.24 -19.78 -8.89
N VAL A 97 1.72 -20.55 -7.91
CA VAL A 97 3.17 -20.64 -7.60
C VAL A 97 3.95 -21.16 -8.81
N LYS A 98 3.38 -22.11 -9.56
CA LYS A 98 3.99 -22.68 -10.77
C LYS A 98 4.10 -21.63 -11.87
N LYS A 99 3.01 -20.90 -12.16
CA LYS A 99 2.98 -19.89 -13.22
C LYS A 99 3.74 -18.62 -12.84
N ALA A 100 3.81 -18.27 -11.56
CA ALA A 100 4.49 -17.10 -11.06
C ALA A 100 6.00 -17.08 -11.37
N LYS A 101 6.60 -18.24 -11.64
CA LYS A 101 7.99 -18.34 -12.12
C LYS A 101 8.22 -17.58 -13.43
N ASN A 102 7.18 -17.40 -14.24
CA ASN A 102 7.23 -16.71 -15.51
C ASN A 102 7.03 -15.19 -15.39
N LEU A 103 6.72 -14.65 -14.19
CA LEU A 103 6.51 -13.21 -14.01
C LEU A 103 7.73 -12.37 -14.43
N ARG A 104 8.94 -12.92 -14.33
CA ARG A 104 10.16 -12.24 -14.79
C ARG A 104 10.17 -11.93 -16.29
N ASN A 105 9.32 -12.63 -17.05
CA ASN A 105 9.21 -12.51 -18.50
C ASN A 105 7.95 -11.72 -18.92
N THR A 106 7.17 -11.18 -17.97
CA THR A 106 6.04 -10.31 -18.34
C THR A 106 6.54 -8.99 -18.93
N GLU A 107 5.75 -8.43 -19.85
CA GLU A 107 5.93 -7.08 -20.39
C GLU A 107 5.62 -5.99 -19.35
N ASN A 108 4.89 -6.35 -18.28
CA ASN A 108 4.56 -5.43 -17.22
C ASN A 108 5.72 -5.27 -16.22
N ASN A 109 6.50 -4.20 -16.41
CA ASN A 109 7.65 -3.86 -15.55
C ASN A 109 7.32 -3.87 -14.04
N ARG A 110 6.07 -3.57 -13.65
CA ARG A 110 5.65 -3.58 -12.24
C ARG A 110 5.70 -4.99 -11.64
N TYR A 111 5.29 -5.99 -12.40
CA TYR A 111 5.17 -7.37 -11.93
C TYR A 111 6.41 -8.21 -12.25
N GLN A 112 7.29 -7.72 -13.10
CA GLN A 112 8.57 -8.38 -13.41
C GLN A 112 9.43 -8.65 -12.16
N GLN A 113 9.37 -7.76 -11.17
CA GLN A 113 10.08 -7.87 -9.91
C GLN A 113 9.28 -8.55 -8.80
N ALA A 114 8.00 -8.89 -9.06
CA ALA A 114 7.17 -9.55 -8.07
C ALA A 114 7.65 -11.00 -7.85
N ILE A 115 7.67 -11.40 -6.59
CA ILE A 115 8.06 -12.76 -6.18
C ILE A 115 6.87 -13.37 -5.45
N ILE A 116 6.37 -14.48 -5.98
CA ILE A 116 5.31 -15.26 -5.33
C ILE A 116 5.92 -16.60 -4.92
N VAL A 117 5.82 -16.92 -3.64
CA VAL A 117 6.31 -18.16 -3.04
C VAL A 117 5.22 -18.78 -2.19
N PRO A 118 5.20 -20.11 -2.03
CA PRO A 118 4.29 -20.73 -1.09
C PRO A 118 4.62 -20.27 0.33
N ASP A 119 3.59 -19.95 1.12
CA ASP A 119 3.78 -19.79 2.55
C ASP A 119 4.08 -21.17 3.16
N LEU A 120 5.27 -21.28 3.76
CA LEU A 120 5.84 -22.50 4.31
C LEU A 120 6.36 -22.22 5.72
N THR A 121 6.05 -23.14 6.62
CA THR A 121 6.64 -23.15 7.97
C THR A 121 8.15 -23.35 7.90
N LYS A 122 8.86 -23.06 9.01
CA LYS A 122 10.31 -23.28 9.08
C LYS A 122 10.70 -24.73 8.75
N LYS A 123 9.98 -25.69 9.33
CA LYS A 123 10.18 -27.12 9.08
C LYS A 123 10.00 -27.48 7.59
N GLN A 124 8.92 -27.02 6.97
CA GLN A 124 8.66 -27.29 5.55
C GLN A 124 9.72 -26.67 4.63
N ARG A 125 10.26 -25.49 4.98
CA ARG A 125 11.37 -24.88 4.21
C ARG A 125 12.66 -25.69 4.31
N GLU A 126 12.95 -26.25 5.47
CA GLU A 126 14.10 -27.14 5.66
C GLU A 126 13.94 -28.43 4.86
N GLU A 127 12.77 -29.05 4.89
CA GLU A 127 12.44 -30.23 4.08
C GLU A 127 12.51 -29.95 2.58
N GLU A 128 11.96 -28.82 2.12
CA GLU A 128 12.03 -28.40 0.72
C GLU A 128 13.47 -28.19 0.25
N LYS A 129 14.32 -27.58 1.11
CA LYS A 129 15.73 -27.37 0.80
C LYS A 129 16.44 -28.71 0.57
N VAL A 130 16.24 -29.67 1.46
CA VAL A 130 16.83 -31.02 1.33
C VAL A 130 16.35 -31.71 0.05
N LEU A 131 15.05 -31.65 -0.25
CA LEU A 131 14.49 -32.23 -1.48
C LEU A 131 15.10 -31.62 -2.74
N ARG A 132 15.30 -30.30 -2.77
CA ARG A 132 15.95 -29.60 -3.89
C ARG A 132 17.42 -29.99 -4.06
N GLU A 133 18.14 -30.20 -2.96
CA GLU A 133 19.53 -30.65 -2.99
C GLU A 133 19.67 -32.09 -3.52
N GLN A 134 18.66 -32.94 -3.31
CA GLN A 134 18.65 -34.33 -3.81
C GLN A 134 18.28 -34.46 -5.30
N LEU A 135 17.63 -33.44 -5.88
CA LEU A 135 17.14 -33.45 -7.26
C LEU A 135 18.08 -32.74 -8.25
N ASN A 136 19.13 -32.06 -7.75
CA ASN A 136 20.18 -31.41 -8.53
C ASN A 136 21.44 -32.25 -8.56
#